data_AF-A0A820K668-F1
#
_entry.id   AF-A0A820K668-F1
#
_cell.length_a   1.000
_cell.length_b   1.000
_cell.length_c   1.000
_cell.angle_alpha   90.00
_cell.angle_beta   90.00
_cell.angle_gamma   90.00
#
_symmetry.space_group_name_H-M   'P 1'
#
loop_
_entity.id
_entity.type
_entity.pdbx_description
1 polymer ?
#
loop_
_entity_poly.entity_id
_entity_poly.type
_entity_poly.pdbx_seq_one_letter_code
_entity_poly.pdbx_strand_id
1 'polypeptide(L)'
;CSHKDNEPHLTHEVRRVEKCPLDKSCKRLGDPYHRAEYRHTDLPDFLFPCRDQTHCTQRSAEHHRIKYSHGEQVNINSSSNASRNDHATSTEQTPCRYGSRCRDQNNPQHCSKYSHSSGQQPLSQRFDE
;
A
#
# COMPACT_ATOMS: atom_id res chain seq x y z
N CYS A 1 -6.19 -12.61 30.80
CA CYS A 1 -7.25 -11.66 31.18
C CYS A 1 -8.23 -12.42 32.06
N SER A 2 -8.39 -12.02 33.32
CA SER A 2 -9.10 -12.80 34.36
C SER A 2 -10.62 -12.54 34.38
N HIS A 3 -11.11 -11.60 33.57
CA HIS A 3 -12.53 -11.18 33.53
C HIS A 3 -13.02 -11.04 32.08
N LYS A 4 -12.77 -12.06 31.23
CA LYS A 4 -13.24 -12.05 29.83
C LYS A 4 -14.76 -11.94 29.72
N ASP A 5 -15.50 -12.44 30.71
CA ASP A 5 -16.96 -12.52 30.69
C ASP A 5 -17.67 -11.17 30.95
N ASN A 6 -16.97 -10.19 31.53
CA ASN A 6 -17.55 -8.87 31.86
C ASN A 6 -17.29 -7.81 30.79
N GLU A 7 -16.50 -8.13 29.76
CA GLU A 7 -16.05 -7.16 28.77
C GLU A 7 -16.39 -7.64 27.36
N PRO A 8 -17.69 -7.70 26.98
CA PRO A 8 -18.13 -8.28 25.70
C PRO A 8 -17.60 -7.52 24.47
N HIS A 9 -17.14 -6.29 24.66
CA HIS A 9 -16.56 -5.44 23.62
C HIS A 9 -15.03 -5.63 23.47
N LEU A 10 -14.37 -6.28 24.45
CA LEU A 10 -12.97 -6.68 24.34
C LEU A 10 -12.90 -8.05 23.66
N THR A 11 -13.14 -8.05 22.35
CA THR A 11 -12.99 -9.24 21.51
C THR A 11 -11.51 -9.63 21.46
N HIS A 12 -11.12 -10.57 22.32
CA HIS A 12 -9.81 -11.22 22.28
C HIS A 12 -9.77 -12.25 21.14
N GLU A 13 -10.17 -11.85 19.93
CA GLU A 13 -10.01 -12.69 18.75
C GLU A 13 -8.52 -12.88 18.52
N VAL A 14 -8.04 -14.09 18.83
CA VAL A 14 -6.68 -14.49 18.54
C VAL A 14 -6.56 -14.52 17.02
N ARG A 15 -6.01 -13.45 16.45
CA ARG A 15 -5.67 -13.42 15.03
C ARG A 15 -4.72 -14.58 14.77
N ARG A 16 -5.21 -15.61 14.05
CA ARG A 16 -4.39 -16.72 13.55
C ARG A 16 -3.65 -16.23 12.32
N VAL A 17 -2.61 -15.46 12.56
CA VAL A 17 -1.70 -14.96 11.54
C VAL A 17 -0.61 -16.01 11.33
N GLU A 18 -0.35 -16.39 10.08
CA GLU A 18 0.67 -17.40 9.78
C GLU A 18 2.08 -16.86 10.03
N LYS A 19 3.03 -17.75 10.37
CA LYS A 19 4.43 -17.34 10.57
C LYS A 19 5.07 -17.01 9.22
N CYS A 20 5.75 -15.86 9.13
CA CYS A 20 6.49 -15.51 7.93
C CYS A 20 7.58 -16.56 7.63
N PRO A 21 7.71 -17.05 6.38
CA PRO A 21 8.73 -18.04 6.03
C PRO A 21 10.16 -17.52 6.18
N LEU A 22 10.35 -16.21 6.00
CA LEU A 22 11.66 -15.56 6.16
C LEU A 22 11.96 -15.19 7.62
N ASP A 23 10.94 -15.16 8.48
CA ASP A 23 11.03 -14.86 9.92
C ASP A 23 12.03 -13.72 10.23
N LYS A 24 13.17 -14.04 10.86
CA LYS A 24 14.22 -13.07 11.26
C LYS A 24 14.95 -12.42 10.08
N SER A 25 14.95 -13.06 8.92
CA SER A 25 15.59 -12.58 7.68
C SER A 25 14.66 -11.77 6.79
N CYS A 26 13.42 -11.52 7.23
CA CYS A 26 12.45 -10.79 6.43
C CYS A 26 12.85 -9.33 6.25
N LYS A 27 12.84 -8.86 5.00
CA LYS A 27 13.12 -7.46 4.65
C LYS A 27 11.86 -6.57 4.69
N ARG A 28 10.70 -7.16 4.94
CA ARG A 28 9.37 -6.50 4.95
C ARG A 28 8.84 -6.26 6.37
N LEU A 29 9.72 -6.24 7.38
CA LEU A 29 9.32 -6.07 8.79
C LEU A 29 8.69 -4.69 9.07
N GLY A 30 9.07 -3.66 8.30
CA GLY A 30 8.48 -2.31 8.39
C GLY A 30 7.30 -2.08 7.44
N ASP A 31 6.84 -3.12 6.74
CA ASP A 31 5.66 -3.05 5.87
C ASP A 31 4.41 -3.37 6.71
N PRO A 32 3.48 -2.42 6.88
CA PRO A 32 2.30 -2.60 7.73
C PRO A 32 1.35 -3.67 7.19
N TYR A 33 1.31 -3.89 5.88
CA TYR A 33 0.48 -4.93 5.27
C TYR A 33 1.07 -6.32 5.56
N HIS A 34 2.39 -6.47 5.33
CA HIS A 34 3.10 -7.71 5.66
C HIS A 34 2.98 -8.05 7.15
N ARG A 35 3.09 -7.06 8.04
CA ARG A 35 2.99 -7.25 9.50
C ARG A 35 1.57 -7.58 9.98
N ALA A 36 0.55 -7.22 9.22
CA ALA A 36 -0.83 -7.60 9.52
C ALA A 36 -1.16 -9.03 9.07
N GLU A 37 -0.48 -9.53 8.04
CA GLU A 37 -0.68 -10.86 7.45
C GLU A 37 0.26 -11.93 7.97
N TYR A 38 1.42 -11.55 8.51
CA TYR A 38 2.44 -12.49 8.98
C TYR A 38 3.02 -12.15 10.35
N ARG A 39 3.19 -13.18 11.18
CA ARG A 39 3.90 -13.08 12.45
C ARG A 39 5.39 -13.41 12.33
N HIS A 40 6.18 -12.85 13.24
CA HIS A 40 7.62 -13.01 13.32
C HIS A 40 8.04 -13.36 14.75
N THR A 41 9.04 -14.23 14.88
CA THR A 41 9.67 -14.53 16.17
C THR A 41 10.33 -13.24 16.68
N ASP A 42 10.03 -12.82 17.91
CA ASP A 42 10.57 -11.62 18.58
C ASP A 42 9.88 -10.28 18.23
N LEU A 43 8.77 -10.30 17.48
CA LEU A 43 7.98 -9.10 17.21
C LEU A 43 6.51 -9.25 17.64
N PRO A 44 5.84 -8.16 18.08
CA PRO A 44 4.41 -8.19 18.34
C PRO A 44 3.63 -8.57 17.09
N ASP A 45 2.51 -9.29 17.23
CA ASP A 45 1.62 -9.67 16.11
C ASP A 45 0.79 -8.48 15.58
N PHE A 46 0.90 -7.31 16.21
CA PHE A 46 0.18 -6.08 15.86
C PHE A 46 1.11 -4.87 15.94
N LEU A 47 0.72 -3.79 15.27
CA LEU A 47 1.44 -2.52 15.34
C LEU A 47 0.76 -1.60 16.37
N PHE A 48 1.57 -0.93 17.18
CA PHE A 48 1.09 0.07 18.14
C PHE A 48 0.76 1.37 17.40
N PRO A 49 -0.39 2.02 17.67
CA PRO A 49 -0.65 3.35 17.11
C PRO A 49 0.46 4.34 17.52
N CYS A 50 1.07 5.01 16.53
CA CYS A 50 2.07 6.04 16.77
C CYS A 50 1.42 7.26 17.44
N ARG A 51 2.00 7.78 18.51
CA ARG A 51 1.46 8.97 19.19
C ARG A 51 1.39 10.20 18.27
N ASP A 52 2.39 10.38 17.42
CA ASP A 52 2.50 11.57 16.56
C ASP A 52 1.75 11.42 15.23
N GLN A 53 1.28 10.22 14.88
CA GLN A 53 0.48 9.94 13.68
C GLN A 53 1.07 10.63 12.42
N THR A 54 0.30 11.51 11.77
CA THR A 54 0.71 12.24 10.56
C THR A 54 1.91 13.16 10.75
N HIS A 55 2.23 13.54 12.00
CA HIS A 55 3.33 14.42 12.36
C HIS A 55 4.61 13.69 12.78
N CYS A 56 4.62 12.34 12.74
CA CYS A 56 5.78 11.57 13.13
C CYS A 56 6.97 11.80 12.18
N THR A 57 8.07 12.33 12.71
CA THR A 57 9.32 12.53 11.96
C THR A 57 10.05 11.21 11.66
N GLN A 58 9.77 10.17 12.45
CA GLN A 58 10.34 8.83 12.30
C GLN A 58 9.47 7.89 11.45
N ARG A 59 8.44 8.42 10.77
CA ARG A 59 7.47 7.63 9.97
C ARG A 59 8.11 6.71 8.93
N SER A 60 9.28 7.09 8.41
CA SER A 60 10.03 6.34 7.39
C SER A 60 11.17 5.51 7.99
N ALA A 61 11.48 5.65 9.28
CA ALA A 61 12.56 4.92 9.92
C ALA A 61 12.19 3.44 10.11
N GLU A 62 13.04 2.53 9.65
CA GLU A 62 12.76 1.09 9.65
C GLU A 62 12.40 0.57 11.03
N HIS A 63 13.22 0.88 12.05
CA HIS A 63 12.97 0.46 13.43
C HIS A 63 11.64 0.99 13.99
N HIS A 64 11.18 2.16 13.54
CA HIS A 64 9.90 2.72 13.95
C HIS A 64 8.73 1.99 13.29
N ARG A 65 8.82 1.76 11.98
CA ARG A 65 7.77 1.09 11.19
C ARG A 65 7.53 -0.36 11.59
N ILE A 66 8.52 -1.02 12.20
CA ILE A 66 8.37 -2.40 12.69
C ILE A 66 7.41 -2.50 13.90
N LYS A 67 7.28 -1.40 14.66
CA LYS A 67 6.56 -1.35 15.94
C LYS A 67 5.33 -0.45 15.89
N TYR A 68 5.35 0.61 15.09
CA TYR A 68 4.33 1.65 15.13
C TYR A 68 3.58 1.82 13.80
N SER A 69 2.25 2.01 13.87
CA SER A 69 1.38 2.33 12.74
C SER A 69 0.91 3.79 12.79
N HIS A 70 0.61 4.38 11.63
CA HIS A 70 0.09 5.76 11.54
C HIS A 70 -1.32 5.77 10.93
N GLY A 71 -2.12 4.73 11.21
CA GLY A 71 -3.47 4.58 10.65
C GLY A 71 -3.49 4.12 9.19
N GLU A 72 -2.45 3.43 8.72
CA GLU A 72 -2.43 2.82 7.39
C GLU A 72 -3.63 1.85 7.27
N GLN A 73 -4.51 2.06 6.28
CA GLN A 73 -5.69 1.23 6.10
C GLN A 73 -5.28 -0.13 5.52
N VAL A 74 -5.17 -1.12 6.41
CA VAL A 74 -4.85 -2.50 6.04
C VAL A 74 -6.13 -3.25 5.74
N ASN A 75 -6.61 -3.18 4.50
CA ASN A 75 -7.71 -4.02 4.04
C ASN A 75 -7.20 -5.44 3.81
N ILE A 76 -7.43 -6.32 4.77
CA ILE A 76 -6.93 -7.72 4.80
C ILE A 76 -7.73 -8.63 3.84
N ASN A 77 -8.72 -8.08 3.13
CA ASN A 77 -9.55 -8.81 2.18
C ASN A 77 -9.15 -8.46 0.74
N SER A 78 -7.93 -8.79 0.33
CA SER A 78 -7.57 -9.02 -1.08
C SER A 78 -6.15 -9.57 -1.13
N SER A 79 -6.07 -10.89 -1.16
CA SER A 79 -4.85 -11.61 -1.47
C SER A 79 -4.21 -11.09 -2.76
N SER A 80 -2.88 -11.06 -2.74
CA SER A 80 -1.95 -11.17 -3.88
C SER A 80 -1.40 -9.87 -4.46
N ASN A 81 -0.08 -9.74 -4.34
CA ASN A 81 0.80 -8.89 -5.13
C ASN A 81 0.66 -7.37 -4.94
N ALA A 82 1.25 -6.86 -3.86
CA ALA A 82 2.01 -5.59 -3.94
C ALA A 82 3.30 -5.81 -4.76
N SER A 83 3.14 -6.32 -5.99
CA SER A 83 4.12 -6.08 -7.04
C SER A 83 3.92 -4.62 -7.40
N ARG A 84 4.96 -3.84 -7.13
CA ARG A 84 5.07 -2.42 -7.43
C ARG A 84 4.62 -2.16 -8.86
N ASN A 85 3.38 -1.72 -9.00
CA ASN A 85 2.95 -0.74 -9.96
C ASN A 85 1.76 0.02 -9.37
N ASP A 86 1.95 0.50 -8.14
CA ASP A 86 1.40 1.80 -7.74
C ASP A 86 2.15 2.88 -8.52
N HIS A 87 1.97 2.88 -9.84
CA HIS A 87 1.84 4.15 -10.52
C HIS A 87 0.43 4.61 -10.15
N ALA A 88 0.31 5.15 -8.94
CA ALA A 88 -0.78 5.99 -8.56
C ALA A 88 -0.78 7.20 -9.51
N THR A 89 -1.27 6.99 -10.73
CA THR A 89 -1.87 8.04 -11.55
C THR A 89 -3.25 8.34 -10.97
N SER A 90 -3.29 8.61 -9.67
CA SER A 90 -4.36 9.38 -9.05
C SER A 90 -3.84 10.82 -8.97
N THR A 91 -3.56 11.37 -10.15
CA THR A 91 -3.68 12.80 -10.34
C THR A 91 -5.02 12.99 -11.01
N GLU A 92 -5.89 13.69 -10.31
CA GLU A 92 -7.14 14.29 -10.75
C GLU A 92 -6.89 15.29 -11.91
N GLN A 93 -6.26 14.82 -12.99
CA GLN A 93 -6.02 15.63 -14.16
C GLN A 93 -7.33 15.78 -14.89
N THR A 94 -7.85 17.00 -14.87
CA THR A 94 -8.98 17.40 -15.67
C THR A 94 -8.78 16.90 -17.10
N PRO A 95 -9.78 16.20 -17.69
CA PRO A 95 -9.66 15.73 -19.06
C PRO A 95 -9.38 16.91 -19.99
N CYS A 96 -8.38 16.77 -20.85
CA CYS A 96 -8.06 17.79 -21.83
C CYS A 96 -9.30 18.03 -22.70
N ARG A 97 -9.73 19.29 -22.82
CA ARG A 97 -10.87 19.68 -23.65
C ARG A 97 -10.73 19.24 -25.12
N TYR A 98 -9.50 19.08 -25.59
CA TYR A 98 -9.17 18.67 -26.96
C TYR A 98 -8.98 17.16 -27.14
N GLY A 99 -9.02 16.38 -26.04
CA GLY A 99 -8.85 14.92 -26.05
C GLY A 99 -7.61 14.49 -26.84
N SER A 100 -7.72 13.39 -27.59
CA SER A 100 -6.64 12.87 -28.46
C SER A 100 -6.19 13.79 -29.60
N ARG A 101 -6.84 14.95 -29.79
CA ARG A 101 -6.48 15.95 -30.82
C ARG A 101 -5.72 17.14 -30.24
N CYS A 102 -5.29 17.06 -28.97
CA CYS A 102 -4.50 18.10 -28.35
C CYS A 102 -3.14 18.25 -29.04
N ARG A 103 -2.78 19.48 -29.44
CA ARG A 103 -1.47 19.78 -30.04
C ARG A 103 -0.33 19.74 -29.02
N ASP A 104 -0.65 19.88 -27.74
CA ASP A 104 0.30 19.91 -26.63
C ASP A 104 0.46 18.57 -25.92
N GLN A 105 0.00 17.47 -26.54
CA GLN A 105 0.15 16.11 -26.00
C GLN A 105 1.62 15.68 -25.76
N ASN A 106 2.57 16.35 -26.41
CA ASN A 106 4.01 16.13 -26.23
C ASN A 106 4.66 17.17 -25.31
N ASN A 107 3.90 18.12 -24.77
CA ASN A 107 4.40 19.14 -23.86
C ASN A 107 4.32 18.60 -22.41
N PRO A 108 5.46 18.37 -21.74
CA PRO A 108 5.48 17.78 -20.39
C PRO A 108 4.77 18.67 -19.36
N GLN A 109 4.79 20.00 -19.55
CA GLN A 109 4.12 20.94 -18.66
C GLN A 109 2.59 20.85 -18.79
N HIS A 110 2.09 20.58 -20.00
CA HIS A 110 0.66 20.35 -20.27
C HIS A 110 0.20 18.99 -19.75
N CYS A 111 0.96 17.93 -20.05
CA CYS A 111 0.67 16.56 -19.61
C CYS A 111 0.79 16.35 -18.10
N SER A 112 1.39 17.30 -17.37
CA SER A 112 1.35 17.32 -15.90
C SER A 112 -0.01 17.74 -15.34
N LYS A 113 -0.82 18.50 -16.11
CA LYS A 113 -2.10 19.10 -15.67
C LYS A 113 -3.33 18.44 -16.29
N TYR A 114 -3.24 17.98 -17.54
CA TYR A 114 -4.38 17.47 -18.31
C TYR A 114 -4.19 16.05 -18.79
N SER A 115 -5.23 15.24 -18.63
CA SER A 115 -5.25 13.84 -19.09
C SER A 115 -5.77 13.73 -20.52
N HIS A 116 -5.18 12.82 -21.29
CA HIS A 116 -5.63 12.46 -22.63
C HIS A 116 -5.98 10.97 -22.61
N SER A 117 -7.23 10.62 -22.90
CA SER A 117 -7.65 9.24 -23.09
C SER A 117 -7.05 8.71 -24.40
N SER A 118 -5.79 8.26 -24.32
CA SER A 118 -5.11 7.56 -25.39
C SER A 118 -5.71 6.16 -25.43
N GLY A 119 -6.67 5.95 -26.34
CA GLY A 119 -7.18 4.62 -26.65
C GLY A 119 -6.00 3.72 -26.99
N GLN A 120 -5.82 2.64 -26.21
CA GLN A 120 -4.79 1.66 -26.45
C GLN A 120 -4.89 1.13 -27.88
N GLN A 121 -3.83 1.34 -28.65
CA GLN A 121 -3.39 0.38 -29.66
C GLN A 121 -2.00 -0.05 -29.21
N PRO A 122 -1.83 -1.24 -28.60
CA PRO A 122 -0.51 -1.80 -28.40
C PRO A 122 0.10 -2.16 -29.76
N LEU A 123 1.29 -1.63 -30.04
CA LEU A 123 2.15 -2.08 -31.13
C LEU A 123 2.52 -3.55 -30.90
N SER A 124 2.00 -4.44 -31.73
CA SER A 124 2.69 -5.70 -32.04
C SER A 124 2.08 -6.36 -33.28
N GLN A 125 2.69 -6.11 -34.44
CA GLN A 125 2.68 -7.03 -35.57
C GLN A 125 4.07 -6.99 -36.23
N ARG A 126 4.93 -7.91 -35.78
CA ARG A 126 5.93 -8.57 -36.62
C ARG A 126 5.38 -9.96 -36.90
N PHE A 127 5.04 -10.24 -38.15
CA PHE A 127 5.20 -11.56 -38.74
C PHE A 127 5.66 -11.35 -40.18
N ASP A 128 6.81 -11.94 -40.48
CA ASP A 128 7.41 -12.11 -41.80
C ASP A 128 6.47 -12.84 -42.77
N GLU A 129 6.49 -12.46 -44.04
CA GLU A 129 6.69 -13.36 -45.20
C GLU A 129 7.16 -12.58 -46.43
#